data_AF-M3DC46-F1
#
_entry.id   AF-M3DC46-F1
#
_cell.length_a   1.000
_cell.length_b   1.000
_cell.length_c   1.000
_cell.angle_alpha   90.00
_cell.angle_beta   90.00
_cell.angle_gamma   90.00
#
_symmetry.space_group_name_H-M   'P 1'
#
loop_
_entity.id
_entity.type
_entity.pdbx_description
1 polymer ?
#
loop_
_entity_poly.entity_id
_entity_poly.type
_entity_poly.pdbx_seq_one_letter_code
_entity_poly.pdbx_strand_id
1 'polypeptide(L)'
;MLKQTPNKMSGRSRMGHTIERVALAPSHSRRSLLGGRTGHPNNNNIITLVGGRRRISTKPGNNPSEALGIALRKVSVDRLSFFPFVFPAIPSVTHMMAKYSLPFLSILLFVTSLCSAIKLPADADALAKRTSKLPDYAKRNLNTIRKIYNLTVYPNNVPIVNKGASAVPPGLFNVNATGRVSPVGNFTGFDDSIEYFFSLAPTPQSEAGLGFYEADVLEFTSGCPEVAASLVYLRTGHVSDNGTLDKTKPTTTLSQIAFWRFDKEGKVLKYHAWIPNLQAWTKAATGVDLSNAVIGKLYTASLCPTIQKRCTGANKQFSSEADCALQLEKKPFGSFDEAWGDNIVCRTIHLILTKVRPQVHCPHVGPHGGSPPDNYKCVDIDYSKEYFDDGLLFDAPEGDVFTCGGPLLSNEAQEAAEDPTKMGRM
;
A
#
# COMPACT_ATOMS: atom_id res chain seq x y z
N MET A 1 16.34 59.34 -35.50
CA MET A 1 17.02 60.16 -34.47
C MET A 1 16.67 59.63 -33.09
N LEU A 2 17.58 58.89 -32.47
CA LEU A 2 17.95 58.96 -31.04
C LEU A 2 19.02 57.90 -30.80
N LYS A 3 20.07 58.35 -30.11
CA LYS A 3 21.45 57.88 -30.18
C LYS A 3 21.69 56.65 -29.29
N GLN A 4 22.50 55.72 -29.81
CA GLN A 4 23.35 54.85 -29.01
C GLN A 4 24.61 55.62 -28.57
N THR A 5 25.06 55.40 -27.34
CA THR A 5 26.50 55.30 -27.00
C THR A 5 26.70 54.40 -25.76
N PRO A 6 27.81 53.65 -25.68
CA PRO A 6 28.04 52.58 -24.71
C PRO A 6 28.97 53.00 -23.55
N ASN A 7 29.08 52.19 -22.49
CA ASN A 7 30.30 52.21 -21.68
C ASN A 7 30.68 50.83 -21.11
N LYS A 8 31.99 50.58 -21.17
CA LYS A 8 32.74 49.36 -20.84
C LYS A 8 33.68 49.75 -19.70
N MET A 9 33.86 48.90 -18.68
CA MET A 9 35.07 48.67 -17.85
C MET A 9 34.65 47.87 -16.60
N SER A 10 34.98 46.59 -16.48
CA SER A 10 36.22 46.01 -15.91
C SER A 10 36.45 46.36 -14.44
N GLY A 11 36.21 45.40 -13.55
CA GLY A 11 36.59 45.43 -12.14
C GLY A 11 36.81 44.01 -11.64
N ARG A 12 38.08 43.60 -11.61
CA ARG A 12 38.60 42.32 -11.13
C ARG A 12 38.83 42.47 -9.62
N SER A 13 38.18 41.66 -8.78
CA SER A 13 38.56 41.53 -7.37
C SER A 13 38.78 40.05 -7.03
N ARG A 14 40.05 39.73 -6.76
CA ARG A 14 40.47 38.53 -6.04
C ARG A 14 40.33 38.84 -4.56
N MET A 15 39.60 38.01 -3.83
CA MET A 15 39.94 37.70 -2.45
C MET A 15 39.81 36.19 -2.26
N GLY A 16 40.93 35.56 -1.89
CA GLY A 16 40.92 34.21 -1.37
C GLY A 16 40.41 34.24 0.06
N HIS A 17 39.68 33.21 0.44
CA HIS A 17 39.63 32.80 1.83
C HIS A 17 39.88 31.30 1.95
N THR A 18 40.80 31.06 2.87
CA THR A 18 41.38 29.80 3.29
C THR A 18 40.35 28.92 4.00
N ILE A 19 40.63 27.64 3.87
CA ILE A 19 40.02 26.47 4.49
C ILE A 19 39.92 26.61 6.01
N GLU A 20 38.75 26.36 6.58
CA GLU A 20 38.62 25.72 7.90
C GLU A 20 37.67 24.52 7.78
N ARG A 21 38.25 23.33 7.90
CA ARG A 21 37.54 22.06 8.05
C ARG A 21 37.21 21.89 9.52
N VAL A 22 35.93 21.89 9.87
CA VAL A 22 35.48 21.34 11.16
C VAL A 22 35.17 19.86 10.93
N ALA A 23 36.03 19.01 11.48
CA ALA A 23 35.84 17.57 11.53
C ALA A 23 34.85 17.23 12.64
N LEU A 24 33.72 16.62 12.29
CA LEU A 24 32.87 15.89 13.23
C LEU A 24 33.28 14.41 13.20
N ALA A 25 33.75 13.93 14.34
CA ALA A 25 34.17 12.55 14.55
C ALA A 25 32.95 11.62 14.75
N PRO A 26 33.10 10.30 14.51
CA PRO A 26 32.00 9.34 14.53
C PRO A 26 31.72 8.81 15.94
N SER A 27 30.44 8.71 16.31
CA SER A 27 30.02 8.05 17.55
C SER A 27 30.14 6.53 17.43
N HIS A 28 30.97 5.97 18.30
CA HIS A 28 31.31 4.56 18.39
C HIS A 28 30.15 3.64 18.74
N SER A 29 30.06 2.56 17.96
CA SER A 29 29.58 1.23 18.35
C SER A 29 30.23 0.77 19.68
N ARG A 30 29.40 0.34 20.64
CA ARG A 30 29.85 -0.51 21.76
C ARG A 30 29.21 -1.88 21.68
N ARG A 31 29.98 -2.81 21.12
CA ARG A 31 29.98 -4.24 21.44
C ARG A 31 30.68 -4.41 22.80
N SER A 32 30.07 -5.09 23.76
CA SER A 32 30.77 -5.59 24.95
C SER A 32 30.80 -7.11 24.91
N LEU A 33 32.02 -7.65 24.88
CA LEU A 33 32.35 -9.06 25.05
C LEU A 33 32.50 -9.39 26.55
N LEU A 34 32.05 -10.60 26.89
CA LEU A 34 32.65 -11.57 27.83
C LEU A 34 33.33 -11.04 29.11
N GLY A 35 32.75 -11.42 30.24
CA GLY A 35 33.42 -11.53 31.53
C GLY A 35 32.76 -12.62 32.36
N GLY A 36 33.31 -13.84 32.31
CA GLY A 36 32.91 -14.94 33.17
C GLY A 36 33.45 -14.77 34.59
N ARG A 37 32.66 -15.15 35.60
CA ARG A 37 33.17 -15.67 36.86
C ARG A 37 32.16 -16.58 37.54
N THR A 38 32.71 -17.69 37.98
CA THR A 38 32.18 -18.83 38.71
C THR A 38 31.74 -18.50 40.14
N GLY A 39 30.70 -19.17 40.65
CA GLY A 39 30.35 -19.18 42.08
C GLY A 39 28.99 -19.83 42.32
N HIS A 40 28.95 -20.85 43.17
CA HIS A 40 27.90 -21.88 43.29
C HIS A 40 26.92 -21.58 44.47
N PRO A 41 25.99 -22.48 44.86
CA PRO A 41 24.54 -22.26 44.80
C PRO A 41 23.87 -22.08 46.19
N ASN A 42 22.57 -21.76 46.20
CA ASN A 42 21.67 -22.21 47.28
C ASN A 42 20.20 -22.28 46.86
N ASN A 43 19.54 -23.29 47.42
CA ASN A 43 18.20 -23.80 47.16
C ASN A 43 17.09 -22.94 47.79
N ASN A 44 15.87 -22.93 47.22
CA ASN A 44 14.73 -23.74 47.70
C ASN A 44 13.37 -23.42 47.03
N ASN A 45 12.53 -24.48 47.02
CA ASN A 45 11.09 -24.60 46.76
C ASN A 45 10.65 -24.67 45.28
N ILE A 46 10.36 -25.85 44.71
CA ILE A 46 9.29 -26.85 44.97
C ILE A 46 7.89 -26.26 44.71
N ILE A 47 7.26 -26.68 43.60
CA ILE A 47 6.00 -27.44 43.55
C ILE A 47 6.02 -28.32 42.28
N THR A 48 5.64 -29.57 42.49
CA THR A 48 5.61 -30.71 41.56
C THR A 48 4.21 -30.90 40.99
N LEU A 49 4.09 -31.50 39.79
CA LEU A 49 3.22 -32.65 39.43
C LEU A 49 3.23 -32.81 37.88
N VAL A 50 4.04 -33.72 37.32
CA VAL A 50 3.78 -35.15 37.01
C VAL A 50 3.08 -35.38 35.66
N GLY A 51 3.74 -36.13 34.78
CA GLY A 51 3.07 -36.76 33.63
C GLY A 51 3.97 -37.32 32.50
N GLY A 52 4.56 -38.51 32.70
CA GLY A 52 4.59 -39.56 31.65
C GLY A 52 5.72 -39.58 30.60
N ARG A 53 6.75 -40.38 30.85
CA ARG A 53 7.70 -40.92 29.84
C ARG A 53 7.05 -42.03 29.00
N ARG A 54 7.41 -42.12 27.71
CA ARG A 54 7.79 -43.39 27.07
C ARG A 54 9.06 -43.22 26.23
N ARG A 55 10.08 -44.01 26.58
CA ARG A 55 11.25 -44.33 25.75
C ARG A 55 10.89 -45.48 24.82
N ILE A 56 11.27 -45.39 23.55
CA ILE A 56 11.58 -46.57 22.75
C ILE A 56 13.00 -46.37 22.20
N SER A 57 13.81 -47.39 22.43
CA SER A 57 15.21 -47.54 22.06
C SER A 57 15.29 -48.41 20.81
N THR A 58 16.05 -48.01 19.80
CA THR A 58 16.76 -48.95 18.90
C THR A 58 18.10 -48.35 18.44
N LYS A 59 19.09 -49.24 18.31
CA LYS A 59 20.52 -49.01 18.07
C LYS A 59 20.85 -48.67 16.60
N PRO A 60 22.07 -48.16 16.31
CA PRO A 60 22.56 -47.85 14.97
C PRO A 60 23.23 -49.05 14.28
N GLY A 61 23.19 -49.09 12.95
CA GLY A 61 23.89 -50.11 12.17
C GLY A 61 24.06 -49.74 10.68
N ASN A 62 25.31 -49.44 10.33
CA ASN A 62 26.07 -49.78 9.10
C ASN A 62 25.56 -49.40 7.69
N ASN A 63 26.36 -48.57 7.03
CA ASN A 63 26.59 -48.57 5.57
C ASN A 63 27.20 -49.92 5.12
N PRO A 64 26.96 -50.35 3.88
CA PRO A 64 28.04 -50.21 2.89
C PRO A 64 27.59 -49.78 1.50
N SER A 65 28.58 -49.20 0.81
CA SER A 65 28.71 -48.93 -0.63
C SER A 65 28.64 -50.19 -1.50
N GLU A 66 28.02 -50.07 -2.68
CA GLU A 66 28.49 -50.54 -4.02
C GLU A 66 27.34 -50.34 -5.04
N ALA A 67 27.51 -49.46 -6.02
CA ALA A 67 27.95 -49.76 -7.39
C ALA A 67 26.90 -50.50 -8.24
N LEU A 68 26.22 -49.77 -9.13
CA LEU A 68 25.77 -50.32 -10.42
C LEU A 68 25.74 -49.20 -11.46
N GLY A 69 26.68 -49.23 -12.39
CA GLY A 69 26.64 -48.44 -13.61
C GLY A 69 25.81 -49.15 -14.67
N ILE A 70 24.83 -48.46 -15.25
CA ILE A 70 24.26 -48.79 -16.55
C ILE A 70 24.06 -47.48 -17.32
N ALA A 71 24.79 -47.37 -18.42
CA ALA A 71 24.64 -46.35 -19.45
C ALA A 71 23.24 -46.41 -20.07
N LEU A 72 22.69 -45.28 -20.52
CA LEU A 72 21.88 -45.21 -21.76
C LEU A 72 21.61 -43.74 -22.19
N ARG A 73 22.19 -43.42 -23.35
CA ARG A 73 21.67 -42.59 -24.46
C ARG A 73 21.28 -41.11 -24.24
N LYS A 74 22.08 -40.26 -24.91
CA LYS A 74 21.66 -38.97 -25.49
C LYS A 74 20.34 -39.13 -26.24
N VAL A 75 19.36 -38.29 -25.92
CA VAL A 75 18.20 -38.01 -26.80
C VAL A 75 18.38 -36.61 -27.35
N SER A 76 18.43 -36.55 -28.68
CA SER A 76 18.38 -35.34 -29.51
C SER A 76 17.02 -34.66 -29.31
N VAL A 77 17.01 -33.35 -29.09
CA VAL A 77 15.78 -32.55 -29.07
C VAL A 77 15.65 -31.90 -30.45
N ASP A 78 15.01 -32.61 -31.37
CA ASP A 78 14.58 -32.04 -32.64
C ASP A 78 13.09 -31.70 -32.61
N ARG A 79 12.81 -30.44 -32.98
CA ARG A 79 11.59 -29.91 -33.60
C ARG A 79 10.25 -30.51 -33.16
N LEU A 80 9.54 -29.76 -32.31
CA LEU A 80 8.07 -29.81 -32.26
C LEU A 80 7.49 -28.52 -32.82
N SER A 81 6.93 -28.66 -34.01
CA SER A 81 6.16 -27.68 -34.77
C SER A 81 4.84 -27.37 -34.05
N PHE A 82 4.52 -26.09 -33.95
CA PHE A 82 3.23 -25.57 -33.51
C PHE A 82 2.10 -26.03 -34.47
N PHE A 83 1.07 -26.67 -33.92
CA PHE A 83 -0.25 -26.79 -34.55
C PHE A 83 -1.25 -25.89 -33.80
N PRO A 84 -2.07 -25.08 -34.50
CA PRO A 84 -3.10 -24.27 -33.85
C PRO A 84 -4.32 -25.14 -33.54
N PHE A 85 -4.78 -25.09 -32.28
CA PHE A 85 -6.05 -25.66 -31.87
C PHE A 85 -7.21 -24.81 -32.41
N VAL A 86 -8.05 -25.42 -33.25
CA VAL A 86 -9.34 -24.91 -33.69
C VAL A 86 -10.41 -25.48 -32.75
N PHE A 87 -11.16 -24.62 -32.07
CA PHE A 87 -12.35 -25.02 -31.29
C PHE A 87 -13.56 -25.21 -32.21
N PRO A 88 -14.33 -26.31 -32.11
CA PRO A 88 -15.60 -26.43 -32.80
C PRO A 88 -16.73 -25.69 -32.05
N ALA A 89 -17.58 -25.03 -32.83
CA ALA A 89 -18.78 -24.32 -32.38
C ALA A 89 -19.85 -25.29 -31.83
N ILE A 90 -20.51 -24.88 -30.74
CA ILE A 90 -21.65 -25.57 -30.13
C ILE A 90 -22.95 -24.97 -30.71
N PRO A 91 -23.90 -25.78 -31.21
CA PRO A 91 -25.17 -25.26 -31.72
C PRO A 91 -26.17 -24.93 -30.61
N SER A 92 -26.90 -23.84 -30.84
CA SER A 92 -28.04 -23.33 -30.07
C SER A 92 -29.21 -24.31 -30.06
N VAL A 93 -29.73 -24.63 -28.88
CA VAL A 93 -30.98 -25.37 -28.70
C VAL A 93 -32.12 -24.37 -28.45
N THR A 94 -32.90 -24.12 -29.48
CA THR A 94 -34.20 -23.45 -29.42
C THR A 94 -35.28 -24.42 -29.90
N HIS A 95 -36.13 -24.92 -29.00
CA HIS A 95 -37.57 -25.19 -29.18
C HIS A 95 -38.08 -26.20 -28.15
N MET A 96 -39.01 -25.78 -27.29
CA MET A 96 -40.31 -26.41 -27.07
C MET A 96 -40.90 -25.81 -25.80
N MET A 97 -42.06 -25.16 -25.93
CA MET A 97 -43.29 -25.45 -25.17
C MET A 97 -44.30 -24.37 -25.55
N ALA A 98 -45.17 -24.73 -26.49
CA ALA A 98 -46.39 -24.00 -26.79
C ALA A 98 -47.57 -24.78 -26.21
N LYS A 99 -48.64 -24.03 -25.91
CA LYS A 99 -50.03 -24.42 -25.61
C LYS A 99 -50.38 -24.50 -24.12
N TYR A 100 -51.00 -23.44 -23.61
CA TYR A 100 -52.35 -23.49 -23.03
C TYR A 100 -53.01 -22.11 -23.17
N SER A 101 -54.14 -22.07 -23.89
CA SER A 101 -55.07 -20.95 -23.96
C SER A 101 -56.29 -21.26 -23.10
N LEU A 102 -56.83 -20.26 -22.40
CA LEU A 102 -58.25 -19.85 -22.31
C LEU A 102 -58.42 -18.75 -21.22
N PRO A 103 -59.52 -17.98 -21.22
CA PRO A 103 -59.48 -16.54 -21.06
C PRO A 103 -60.08 -16.08 -19.72
N PHE A 104 -59.59 -14.97 -19.18
CA PHE A 104 -60.37 -14.14 -18.27
C PHE A 104 -60.27 -12.68 -18.69
N LEU A 105 -61.41 -12.21 -19.16
CA LEU A 105 -61.76 -10.84 -19.45
C LEU A 105 -62.18 -10.15 -18.14
N SER A 106 -61.78 -8.89 -18.00
CA SER A 106 -62.41 -7.82 -17.21
C SER A 106 -61.65 -7.36 -15.96
N ILE A 107 -61.64 -6.02 -15.86
CA ILE A 107 -61.25 -5.17 -14.73
C ILE A 107 -59.75 -4.82 -14.71
N LEU A 108 -59.37 -3.73 -15.38
CA LEU A 108 -58.99 -2.47 -14.69
C LEU A 108 -58.57 -1.41 -15.74
N LEU A 109 -59.54 -0.61 -16.17
CA LEU A 109 -59.33 0.74 -16.70
C LEU A 109 -59.35 1.71 -15.50
N PHE A 110 -58.61 2.81 -15.60
CA PHE A 110 -58.31 3.85 -14.59
C PHE A 110 -57.07 3.56 -13.72
N VAL A 111 -55.88 3.95 -14.18
CA VAL A 111 -55.22 5.25 -13.89
C VAL A 111 -54.02 5.35 -14.83
N THR A 112 -54.20 6.00 -15.97
CA THR A 112 -53.10 6.62 -16.71
C THR A 112 -52.77 7.95 -16.04
N SER A 113 -51.50 8.34 -16.10
CA SER A 113 -51.02 9.70 -15.78
C SER A 113 -50.90 10.05 -14.29
N LEU A 114 -49.83 9.60 -13.63
CA LEU A 114 -49.02 10.43 -12.70
C LEU A 114 -47.69 9.75 -12.30
N CYS A 115 -46.91 9.28 -13.27
CA CYS A 115 -45.48 8.99 -13.05
C CYS A 115 -44.64 10.16 -13.58
N SER A 116 -44.91 11.37 -13.06
CA SER A 116 -43.86 12.40 -13.08
C SER A 116 -42.73 11.87 -12.21
N ALA A 117 -41.58 11.66 -12.84
CA ALA A 117 -40.34 11.33 -12.16
C ALA A 117 -40.10 12.32 -11.01
N ILE A 118 -40.36 11.89 -9.78
CA ILE A 118 -39.81 12.52 -8.60
C ILE A 118 -38.32 12.17 -8.62
N LYS A 119 -37.53 12.96 -9.36
CA LYS A 119 -36.09 13.07 -9.08
C LYS A 119 -36.00 13.72 -7.71
N LEU A 120 -35.84 12.93 -6.66
CA LEU A 120 -35.60 13.44 -5.31
C LEU A 120 -34.32 14.30 -5.34
N PRO A 121 -34.41 15.61 -5.03
CA PRO A 121 -33.26 16.45 -4.74
C PRO A 121 -32.76 16.26 -3.29
N ALA A 122 -33.25 15.22 -2.61
CA ALA A 122 -33.10 15.03 -1.17
C ALA A 122 -31.64 14.91 -0.70
N ASP A 123 -30.74 14.36 -1.53
CA ASP A 123 -29.35 14.13 -1.13
C ASP A 123 -28.51 15.41 -1.13
N ALA A 124 -28.70 16.30 -2.09
CA ALA A 124 -27.96 17.56 -2.16
C ALA A 124 -28.39 18.51 -1.02
N ASP A 125 -29.69 18.57 -0.73
CA ASP A 125 -30.25 19.40 0.34
C ASP A 125 -29.89 18.86 1.73
N ALA A 126 -29.92 17.53 1.92
CA ALA A 126 -29.49 16.89 3.16
C ALA A 126 -27.99 17.10 3.43
N LEU A 127 -27.13 16.98 2.41
CA LEU A 127 -25.71 17.26 2.53
C LEU A 127 -25.46 18.73 2.86
N ALA A 128 -26.09 19.66 2.13
CA ALA A 128 -25.98 21.10 2.38
C ALA A 128 -26.40 21.45 3.81
N LYS A 129 -27.49 20.86 4.31
CA LYS A 129 -28.00 21.05 5.67
C LYS A 129 -27.09 20.45 6.75
N ARG A 130 -26.42 19.33 6.48
CA ARG A 130 -25.40 18.77 7.40
C ARG A 130 -24.15 19.64 7.41
N THR A 131 -23.64 20.02 6.24
CA THR A 131 -22.42 20.82 6.12
C THR A 131 -22.59 22.25 6.62
N SER A 132 -23.77 22.85 6.50
CA SER A 132 -24.00 24.24 6.96
C SER A 132 -23.80 24.41 8.47
N LYS A 133 -24.09 23.36 9.25
CA LYS A 133 -23.92 23.34 10.71
C LYS A 133 -22.49 23.12 11.18
N LEU A 134 -21.57 22.75 10.29
CA LEU A 134 -20.17 22.54 10.67
C LEU A 134 -19.47 23.88 10.96
N PRO A 135 -18.59 23.94 11.96
CA PRO A 135 -17.66 25.06 12.11
C PRO A 135 -16.81 25.26 10.85
N ASP A 136 -16.30 26.46 10.62
CA ASP A 136 -15.57 26.79 9.39
C ASP A 136 -14.31 25.94 9.21
N TYR A 137 -13.59 25.63 10.30
CA TYR A 137 -12.44 24.73 10.24
C TYR A 137 -12.84 23.31 9.79
N ALA A 138 -14.00 22.81 10.24
CA ALA A 138 -14.48 21.49 9.89
C ALA A 138 -14.94 21.45 8.41
N LYS A 139 -15.59 22.52 7.93
CA LYS A 139 -15.92 22.68 6.49
C LYS A 139 -14.65 22.68 5.64
N ARG A 140 -13.62 23.42 6.06
CA ARG A 140 -12.31 23.44 5.39
C ARG A 140 -11.69 22.05 5.33
N ASN A 141 -11.60 21.35 6.48
CA ASN A 141 -11.01 20.02 6.56
C ASN A 141 -11.76 19.00 5.68
N LEU A 142 -13.10 19.00 5.72
CA LEU A 142 -13.93 18.16 4.85
C LEU A 142 -13.68 18.46 3.37
N ASN A 143 -13.57 19.73 2.99
CA ASN A 143 -13.29 20.12 1.61
C ASN A 143 -11.90 19.67 1.16
N THR A 144 -10.88 19.77 2.02
CA THR A 144 -9.54 19.24 1.73
C THR A 144 -9.58 17.73 1.50
N ILE A 145 -10.20 16.97 2.41
CA ILE A 145 -10.33 15.50 2.31
C ILE A 145 -11.08 15.09 1.04
N ARG A 146 -12.22 15.72 0.73
CA ARG A 146 -12.99 15.43 -0.48
C ARG A 146 -12.18 15.69 -1.76
N LYS A 147 -11.39 16.76 -1.79
CA LYS A 147 -10.50 17.05 -2.94
C LYS A 147 -9.41 15.99 -3.09
N ILE A 148 -8.81 15.54 -1.98
CA ILE A 148 -7.83 14.45 -1.99
C ILE A 148 -8.45 13.19 -2.58
N TYR A 149 -9.56 12.69 -2.04
CA TYR A 149 -10.17 11.46 -2.59
C TYR A 149 -10.74 11.63 -3.99
N ASN A 150 -11.19 12.82 -4.38
CA ASN A 150 -11.60 13.06 -5.76
C ASN A 150 -10.42 12.92 -6.75
N LEU A 151 -9.19 13.21 -6.31
CA LEU A 151 -7.99 12.99 -7.12
C LEU A 151 -7.57 11.52 -7.20
N THR A 152 -8.09 10.63 -6.35
CA THR A 152 -7.84 9.18 -6.49
C THR A 152 -8.76 8.51 -7.52
N VAL A 153 -9.85 9.17 -7.90
CA VAL A 153 -10.81 8.68 -8.90
C VAL A 153 -10.24 8.84 -10.31
N TYR A 154 -10.38 7.83 -11.16
CA TYR A 154 -9.99 7.90 -12.56
C TYR A 154 -10.97 8.79 -13.36
N PRO A 155 -10.50 9.68 -14.25
CA PRO A 155 -9.11 9.88 -14.68
C PRO A 155 -8.36 10.97 -13.89
N ASN A 156 -8.89 11.48 -12.78
CA ASN A 156 -8.28 12.59 -12.02
C ASN A 156 -6.90 12.24 -11.44
N ASN A 157 -6.59 10.95 -11.22
CA ASN A 157 -5.30 10.48 -10.73
C ASN A 157 -4.22 10.44 -11.83
N VAL A 158 -4.59 10.42 -13.12
CA VAL A 158 -3.66 10.24 -14.25
C VAL A 158 -2.54 11.29 -14.30
N PRO A 159 -2.80 12.60 -14.11
CA PRO A 159 -1.73 13.59 -14.09
C PRO A 159 -0.67 13.31 -13.00
N ILE A 160 -1.10 12.81 -11.83
CA ILE A 160 -0.23 12.50 -10.70
C ILE A 160 0.57 11.23 -10.97
N VAL A 161 -0.06 10.21 -11.55
CA VAL A 161 0.65 9.00 -12.02
C VAL A 161 1.76 9.35 -13.02
N ASN A 162 1.54 10.33 -13.90
CA ASN A 162 2.49 10.68 -14.96
C ASN A 162 3.57 11.69 -14.54
N LYS A 163 3.27 12.56 -13.58
CA LYS A 163 4.16 13.69 -13.20
C LYS A 163 4.55 13.68 -11.72
N GLY A 164 4.14 12.66 -10.97
CA GLY A 164 4.35 12.54 -9.54
C GLY A 164 3.78 13.72 -8.77
N ALA A 165 4.48 14.09 -7.69
CA ALA A 165 4.10 15.14 -6.76
C ALA A 165 3.87 16.52 -7.40
N SER A 166 4.51 16.81 -8.54
CA SER A 166 4.36 18.09 -9.24
C SER A 166 2.97 18.34 -9.83
N ALA A 167 2.14 17.31 -9.98
CA ALA A 167 0.77 17.42 -10.51
C ALA A 167 -0.30 17.54 -9.42
N VAL A 168 0.07 17.49 -8.14
CA VAL A 168 -0.90 17.68 -7.05
C VAL A 168 -1.27 19.16 -6.95
N PRO A 169 -2.56 19.51 -6.93
CA PRO A 169 -2.99 20.88 -6.71
C PRO A 169 -2.41 21.44 -5.39
N PRO A 170 -1.93 22.70 -5.39
CA PRO A 170 -1.38 23.29 -4.18
C PRO A 170 -2.44 23.41 -3.09
N GLY A 171 -2.02 23.27 -1.84
CA GLY A 171 -2.89 23.48 -0.67
C GLY A 171 -3.63 22.24 -0.16
N LEU A 172 -3.37 21.05 -0.71
CA LEU A 172 -3.94 19.80 -0.17
C LEU A 172 -3.07 19.19 0.92
N PHE A 173 -1.78 19.06 0.65
CA PHE A 173 -0.79 18.52 1.59
C PHE A 173 0.28 19.56 1.89
N ASN A 174 0.82 19.50 3.10
CA ASN A 174 2.01 20.23 3.50
C ASN A 174 3.26 19.59 2.87
N VAL A 175 4.30 20.38 2.58
CA VAL A 175 5.56 19.87 2.01
C VAL A 175 6.30 18.89 2.94
N ASN A 176 6.02 18.96 4.24
CA ASN A 176 6.53 18.05 5.25
C ASN A 176 5.49 16.98 5.63
N ALA A 177 4.53 16.68 4.75
CA ALA A 177 3.53 15.67 5.04
C ALA A 177 4.21 14.32 5.31
N THR A 178 3.79 13.65 6.39
CA THR A 178 4.16 12.26 6.68
C THR A 178 2.92 11.46 7.02
N GLY A 179 3.01 10.14 6.88
CA GLY A 179 1.89 9.32 7.31
C GLY A 179 2.09 7.83 7.20
N ARG A 180 1.07 7.13 7.69
CA ARG A 180 0.96 5.67 7.62
C ARG A 180 -0.26 5.32 6.81
N VAL A 181 -0.14 4.32 5.93
CA VAL A 181 -1.30 3.63 5.35
C VAL A 181 -1.16 2.17 5.72
N SER A 182 -1.96 1.69 6.67
CA SER A 182 -2.03 0.27 6.98
C SER A 182 -2.91 -0.43 5.93
N PRO A 183 -2.46 -1.52 5.29
CA PRO A 183 -1.29 -2.35 5.65
C PRO A 183 -0.04 -2.14 4.77
N VAL A 184 0.12 -0.98 4.14
CA VAL A 184 1.21 -0.73 3.18
C VAL A 184 2.50 -0.27 3.86
N GLY A 185 2.42 0.63 4.83
CA GLY A 185 3.57 1.08 5.62
C GLY A 185 3.64 2.59 5.86
N ASN A 186 4.86 3.06 6.11
CA ASN A 186 5.18 4.43 6.52
C ASN A 186 5.75 5.27 5.36
N PHE A 187 5.36 6.55 5.32
CA PHE A 187 5.70 7.52 4.28
C PHE A 187 6.24 8.80 4.91
N THR A 188 7.45 9.17 4.51
CA THR A 188 8.19 10.32 5.06
C THR A 188 8.40 11.35 3.96
N GLY A 189 7.73 12.49 4.07
CA GLY A 189 7.87 13.58 3.11
C GLY A 189 6.78 13.55 2.03
N PHE A 190 6.59 14.72 1.42
CA PHE A 190 5.51 14.96 0.47
C PHE A 190 5.48 13.95 -0.69
N ASP A 191 6.59 13.77 -1.40
CA ASP A 191 6.63 12.89 -2.58
C ASP A 191 6.17 11.46 -2.25
N ASP A 192 6.64 10.90 -1.14
CA ASP A 192 6.26 9.56 -0.68
C ASP A 192 4.77 9.52 -0.33
N SER A 193 4.26 10.49 0.42
CA SER A 193 2.85 10.53 0.80
C SER A 193 1.92 10.64 -0.42
N ILE A 194 2.26 11.49 -1.38
CA ILE A 194 1.47 11.70 -2.59
C ILE A 194 1.43 10.43 -3.45
N GLU A 195 2.58 9.80 -3.67
CA GLU A 195 2.65 8.67 -4.58
C GLU A 195 1.82 7.49 -4.11
N TYR A 196 1.86 7.18 -2.83
CA TYR A 196 1.07 6.08 -2.28
C TYR A 196 -0.42 6.38 -2.27
N PHE A 197 -0.83 7.64 -2.02
CA PHE A 197 -2.24 8.00 -2.07
C PHE A 197 -2.84 7.93 -3.48
N PHE A 198 -2.13 8.44 -4.50
CA PHE A 198 -2.72 8.61 -5.83
C PHE A 198 -2.24 7.59 -6.87
N SER A 199 -1.00 7.12 -6.76
CA SER A 199 -0.41 6.27 -7.79
C SER A 199 -0.70 4.79 -7.61
N LEU A 200 -1.15 4.39 -6.41
CA LEU A 200 -1.72 3.07 -6.12
C LEU A 200 -3.20 2.95 -6.48
N ALA A 201 -3.89 4.07 -6.74
CA ALA A 201 -5.25 4.00 -7.27
C ALA A 201 -5.23 3.28 -8.64
N PRO A 202 -6.11 2.27 -8.85
CA PRO A 202 -6.12 1.50 -10.09
C PRO A 202 -6.33 2.41 -11.31
N THR A 203 -5.58 2.13 -12.37
CA THR A 203 -5.76 2.77 -13.68
C THR A 203 -6.10 1.70 -14.71
N PRO A 204 -7.07 1.94 -15.62
CA PRO A 204 -7.55 0.92 -16.54
C PRO A 204 -6.46 0.40 -17.46
N GLN A 205 -5.44 1.22 -17.76
CA GLN A 205 -4.31 0.81 -18.60
C GLN A 205 -3.35 -0.16 -17.89
N SER A 206 -3.26 -0.12 -16.55
CA SER A 206 -2.39 -1.03 -15.78
C SER A 206 -3.12 -2.23 -15.19
N GLU A 207 -4.41 -2.07 -14.86
CA GLU A 207 -5.18 -3.07 -14.10
C GLU A 207 -6.33 -3.68 -14.91
N ALA A 208 -6.09 -4.04 -16.17
CA ALA A 208 -7.07 -4.73 -17.03
C ALA A 208 -8.45 -4.03 -17.09
N GLY A 209 -8.44 -2.70 -17.14
CA GLY A 209 -9.64 -1.87 -17.18
C GLY A 209 -10.18 -1.44 -15.82
N LEU A 210 -9.61 -1.88 -14.69
CA LEU A 210 -10.08 -1.47 -13.36
C LEU A 210 -9.69 -0.01 -13.04
N GLY A 211 -10.61 0.70 -12.40
CA GLY A 211 -10.40 2.04 -11.88
C GLY A 211 -11.36 2.35 -10.75
N PHE A 212 -10.96 3.28 -9.88
CA PHE A 212 -11.93 3.94 -9.01
C PHE A 212 -12.76 4.90 -9.86
N TYR A 213 -14.07 4.72 -9.89
CA TYR A 213 -14.98 5.60 -10.65
C TYR A 213 -15.72 6.60 -9.77
N GLU A 214 -15.69 6.40 -8.45
CA GLU A 214 -16.34 7.26 -7.47
C GLU A 214 -15.65 7.12 -6.10
N ALA A 215 -15.63 8.22 -5.34
CA ALA A 215 -15.11 8.26 -3.98
C ALA A 215 -16.08 9.03 -3.08
N ASP A 216 -16.70 8.30 -2.14
CA ASP A 216 -17.74 8.82 -1.26
C ASP A 216 -17.19 8.99 0.17
N VAL A 217 -17.12 10.23 0.67
CA VAL A 217 -16.86 10.47 2.11
C VAL A 217 -18.17 10.24 2.86
N LEU A 218 -18.32 9.04 3.44
CA LEU A 218 -19.55 8.60 4.09
C LEU A 218 -19.70 9.16 5.50
N GLU A 219 -18.61 9.22 6.25
CA GLU A 219 -18.58 9.77 7.59
C GLU A 219 -17.38 10.72 7.72
N PHE A 220 -17.59 11.81 8.45
CA PHE A 220 -16.57 12.82 8.69
C PHE A 220 -16.82 13.48 10.04
N THR A 221 -15.75 13.58 10.83
CA THR A 221 -15.74 14.37 12.07
C THR A 221 -14.48 15.22 12.12
N SER A 222 -14.57 16.41 12.73
CA SER A 222 -13.40 17.24 13.01
C SER A 222 -13.59 17.87 14.38
N GLY A 223 -12.92 17.30 15.37
CA GLY A 223 -13.05 17.71 16.78
C GLY A 223 -12.43 19.07 17.07
N CYS A 224 -11.39 19.44 16.31
CA CYS A 224 -10.65 20.69 16.43
C CYS A 224 -10.10 21.10 15.06
N PRO A 225 -9.59 22.34 14.90
CA PRO A 225 -9.10 22.83 13.62
C PRO A 225 -8.07 21.92 12.95
N GLU A 226 -7.21 21.29 13.74
CA GLU A 226 -6.08 20.50 13.29
C GLU A 226 -6.39 19.02 13.14
N VAL A 227 -7.46 18.46 13.70
CA VAL A 227 -7.73 17.01 13.65
C VAL A 227 -9.08 16.69 13.02
N ALA A 228 -9.08 15.69 12.13
CA ALA A 228 -10.29 15.10 11.59
C ALA A 228 -10.17 13.58 11.43
N ALA A 229 -11.31 12.91 11.31
CA ALA A 229 -11.41 11.51 10.91
C ALA A 229 -12.42 11.37 9.76
N SER A 230 -12.21 10.39 8.88
CA SER A 230 -13.11 10.10 7.78
C SER A 230 -13.24 8.61 7.48
N LEU A 231 -14.44 8.19 7.06
CA LEU A 231 -14.69 6.92 6.37
C LEU A 231 -14.99 7.22 4.91
N VAL A 232 -14.25 6.61 4.00
CA VAL A 232 -14.41 6.78 2.55
C VAL A 232 -14.63 5.46 1.87
N TYR A 233 -15.60 5.42 0.95
CA TYR A 233 -15.80 4.30 0.02
C TYR A 233 -15.25 4.66 -1.36
N LEU A 234 -14.32 3.84 -1.83
CA LEU A 234 -13.73 3.91 -3.17
C LEU A 234 -14.40 2.85 -4.04
N ARG A 235 -15.31 3.29 -4.90
CA ARG A 235 -16.06 2.38 -5.78
C ARG A 235 -15.21 2.01 -6.97
N THR A 236 -15.04 0.71 -7.16
CA THR A 236 -14.16 0.12 -8.16
C THR A 236 -15.00 -0.59 -9.22
N GLY A 237 -14.63 -0.41 -10.48
CA GLY A 237 -15.25 -1.12 -11.59
C GLY A 237 -14.37 -1.05 -12.81
N HIS A 238 -14.82 -1.68 -13.89
CA HIS A 238 -14.18 -1.50 -15.19
C HIS A 238 -14.55 -0.15 -15.77
N VAL A 239 -13.56 0.68 -16.04
CA VAL A 239 -13.72 2.01 -16.62
C VAL A 239 -13.02 2.09 -17.97
N SER A 240 -13.65 2.76 -18.94
CA SER A 240 -13.01 3.09 -20.21
C SER A 240 -11.95 4.19 -20.04
N ASP A 241 -11.16 4.45 -21.08
CA ASP A 241 -10.10 5.48 -21.04
C ASP A 241 -10.61 6.88 -20.71
N ASN A 242 -11.89 7.18 -20.99
CA ASN A 242 -12.53 8.46 -20.64
C ASN A 242 -13.17 8.47 -19.22
N GLY A 243 -13.03 7.40 -18.45
CA GLY A 243 -13.57 7.26 -17.10
C GLY A 243 -15.03 6.84 -16.99
N THR A 244 -15.61 6.34 -18.09
CA THR A 244 -16.98 5.82 -18.05
C THR A 244 -17.01 4.41 -17.50
N LEU A 245 -17.86 4.16 -16.49
CA LEU A 245 -18.09 2.83 -15.92
C LEU A 245 -18.79 1.91 -16.92
N ASP A 246 -18.22 0.73 -17.14
CA ASP A 246 -18.86 -0.39 -17.81
C ASP A 246 -19.80 -1.12 -16.84
N LYS A 247 -21.08 -0.76 -16.90
CA LYS A 247 -22.14 -1.30 -16.03
C LYS A 247 -22.47 -2.78 -16.29
N THR A 248 -21.94 -3.38 -17.36
CA THR A 248 -22.18 -4.79 -17.66
C THR A 248 -21.27 -5.71 -16.85
N LYS A 249 -20.22 -5.15 -16.24
CA LYS A 249 -19.25 -5.89 -15.44
C LYS A 249 -19.50 -5.68 -13.93
N PRO A 250 -19.06 -6.63 -13.09
CA PRO A 250 -19.15 -6.49 -11.65
C PRO A 250 -18.44 -5.25 -11.14
N THR A 251 -18.97 -4.68 -10.05
CA THR A 251 -18.33 -3.61 -9.29
C THR A 251 -18.05 -4.11 -7.87
N THR A 252 -17.08 -3.47 -7.22
CA THR A 252 -16.76 -3.73 -5.81
C THR A 252 -16.45 -2.40 -5.11
N THR A 253 -16.33 -2.43 -3.79
CA THR A 253 -16.04 -1.24 -2.98
C THR A 253 -14.90 -1.53 -2.04
N LEU A 254 -13.91 -0.64 -2.03
CA LEU A 254 -12.85 -0.61 -1.01
C LEU A 254 -13.21 0.49 -0.01
N SER A 255 -13.01 0.24 1.28
CA SER A 255 -13.13 1.29 2.29
C SER A 255 -11.74 1.77 2.73
N GLN A 256 -11.67 3.04 3.11
CA GLN A 256 -10.51 3.60 3.80
C GLN A 256 -11.00 4.43 4.99
N ILE A 257 -10.43 4.15 6.15
CA ILE A 257 -10.60 4.95 7.36
C ILE A 257 -9.33 5.78 7.50
N ALA A 258 -9.45 7.07 7.80
CA ALA A 258 -8.26 7.89 7.99
C ALA A 258 -8.43 8.89 9.11
N PHE A 259 -7.39 9.03 9.92
CA PHE A 259 -7.15 10.14 10.82
C PHE A 259 -6.22 11.13 10.15
N TRP A 260 -6.53 12.41 10.30
CA TRP A 260 -5.87 13.52 9.61
C TRP A 260 -5.42 14.55 10.64
N ARG A 261 -4.20 15.04 10.48
CA ARG A 261 -3.72 16.26 11.12
C ARG A 261 -3.45 17.31 10.07
N PHE A 262 -3.98 18.51 10.26
CA PHE A 262 -3.82 19.66 9.38
C PHE A 262 -2.87 20.68 9.99
N ASP A 263 -2.16 21.42 9.13
CA ASP A 263 -1.51 22.66 9.52
C ASP A 263 -2.54 23.80 9.69
N LYS A 264 -2.05 24.98 10.09
CA LYS A 264 -2.88 26.17 10.31
C LYS A 264 -3.57 26.66 9.03
N GLU A 265 -3.01 26.35 7.86
CA GLU A 265 -3.59 26.65 6.55
C GLU A 265 -4.65 25.62 6.10
N GLY A 266 -4.80 24.50 6.81
CA GLY A 266 -5.74 23.42 6.46
C GLY A 266 -5.20 22.43 5.43
N LYS A 267 -3.88 22.37 5.24
CA LYS A 267 -3.21 21.33 4.45
C LYS A 267 -2.91 20.13 5.34
N VAL A 268 -3.00 18.92 4.80
CA VAL A 268 -2.67 17.71 5.54
C VAL A 268 -1.17 17.69 5.85
N LEU A 269 -0.84 17.67 7.14
CA LEU A 269 0.52 17.58 7.66
C LEU A 269 0.85 16.15 8.13
N LYS A 270 -0.10 15.45 8.74
CA LYS A 270 0.08 14.06 9.17
C LYS A 270 -1.18 13.26 8.84
N TYR A 271 -1.05 11.98 8.53
CA TYR A 271 -2.20 11.10 8.36
C TYR A 271 -1.90 9.68 8.82
N HIS A 272 -2.94 9.00 9.31
CA HIS A 272 -2.92 7.57 9.56
C HIS A 272 -4.17 6.99 8.91
N ALA A 273 -3.99 6.36 7.76
CA ALA A 273 -5.04 5.69 7.01
C ALA A 273 -4.97 4.18 7.22
N TRP A 274 -6.13 3.53 7.12
CA TRP A 274 -6.30 2.09 7.21
C TRP A 274 -7.24 1.63 6.11
N ILE A 275 -6.81 0.60 5.38
CA ILE A 275 -7.55 -0.02 4.30
C ILE A 275 -7.85 -1.47 4.73
N PRO A 276 -9.04 -1.74 5.32
CA PRO A 276 -9.39 -3.09 5.74
C PRO A 276 -9.74 -3.98 4.53
N ASN A 277 -9.49 -5.28 4.69
CA ASN A 277 -9.90 -6.33 3.73
C ASN A 277 -9.37 -6.11 2.31
N LEU A 278 -8.16 -5.56 2.17
CA LEU A 278 -7.55 -5.30 0.87
C LEU A 278 -7.32 -6.60 0.08
N GLN A 279 -7.03 -7.71 0.75
CA GLN A 279 -6.93 -9.04 0.11
C GLN A 279 -8.27 -9.47 -0.50
N ALA A 280 -9.36 -9.36 0.26
CA ALA A 280 -10.68 -9.73 -0.21
C ALA A 280 -11.15 -8.83 -1.35
N TRP A 281 -10.90 -7.51 -1.24
CA TRP A 281 -11.17 -6.57 -2.32
C TRP A 281 -10.37 -6.90 -3.59
N THR A 282 -9.08 -7.24 -3.47
CA THR A 282 -8.22 -7.57 -4.62
C THR A 282 -8.77 -8.79 -5.37
N LYS A 283 -9.20 -9.83 -4.64
CA LYS A 283 -9.87 -10.99 -5.22
C LYS A 283 -11.18 -10.62 -5.91
N ALA A 284 -12.01 -9.79 -5.27
CA ALA A 284 -13.28 -9.35 -5.85
C ALA A 284 -13.10 -8.49 -7.11
N ALA A 285 -12.08 -7.61 -7.12
CA ALA A 285 -11.81 -6.70 -8.22
C ALA A 285 -11.20 -7.42 -9.43
N THR A 286 -10.25 -8.34 -9.19
CA THR A 286 -9.49 -8.99 -10.28
C THR A 286 -10.06 -10.35 -10.68
N GLY A 287 -10.88 -10.97 -9.83
CA GLY A 287 -11.32 -12.36 -9.97
C GLY A 287 -10.23 -13.39 -9.64
N VAL A 288 -9.05 -12.95 -9.19
CA VAL A 288 -7.89 -13.82 -8.93
C VAL A 288 -7.77 -14.12 -7.45
N ASP A 289 -7.79 -15.41 -7.08
CA ASP A 289 -7.55 -15.83 -5.72
C ASP A 289 -6.05 -16.01 -5.44
N LEU A 290 -5.41 -14.93 -5.02
CA LEU A 290 -3.98 -14.92 -4.69
C LEU A 290 -3.65 -15.64 -3.36
N SER A 291 -4.65 -16.08 -2.59
CA SER A 291 -4.41 -16.95 -1.42
C SER A 291 -4.09 -18.41 -1.83
N ASN A 292 -4.41 -18.78 -3.07
CA ASN A 292 -4.05 -20.09 -3.61
C ASN A 292 -2.55 -20.14 -3.93
N ALA A 293 -1.81 -21.06 -3.31
CA ALA A 293 -0.36 -21.15 -3.45
C ALA A 293 0.12 -21.37 -4.90
N VAL A 294 -0.63 -22.11 -5.74
CA VAL A 294 -0.28 -22.34 -7.14
C VAL A 294 -0.43 -21.04 -7.93
N ILE A 295 -1.54 -20.33 -7.74
CA ILE A 295 -1.80 -19.04 -8.38
C ILE A 295 -0.77 -18.00 -7.90
N GLY A 296 -0.48 -17.96 -6.60
CA GLY A 296 0.54 -17.09 -6.03
C GLY A 296 1.91 -17.33 -6.66
N LYS A 297 2.33 -18.60 -6.84
CA LYS A 297 3.60 -18.92 -7.52
C LYS A 297 3.62 -18.45 -8.98
N LEU A 298 2.55 -18.70 -9.74
CA LEU A 298 2.44 -18.24 -11.13
C LEU A 298 2.44 -16.71 -11.22
N TYR A 299 1.78 -16.05 -10.28
CA TYR A 299 1.76 -14.60 -10.17
C TYR A 299 3.15 -14.04 -9.88
N THR A 300 3.91 -14.62 -8.95
CA THR A 300 5.30 -14.22 -8.67
C THR A 300 6.16 -14.22 -9.94
N ALA A 301 6.08 -15.29 -10.74
CA ALA A 301 6.82 -15.37 -12.00
C ALA A 301 6.38 -14.32 -13.02
N SER A 302 5.08 -13.97 -13.05
CA SER A 302 4.53 -12.98 -13.98
C SER A 302 4.99 -11.54 -13.69
N LEU A 303 5.50 -11.26 -12.49
CA LEU A 303 6.07 -9.95 -12.15
C LEU A 303 7.38 -9.67 -12.91
N CYS A 304 8.18 -10.71 -13.16
CA CYS A 304 9.56 -10.59 -13.62
C CYS A 304 9.74 -9.90 -14.98
N PRO A 305 8.93 -10.17 -16.02
CA PRO A 305 9.00 -9.42 -17.27
C PRO A 305 8.76 -7.91 -17.07
N THR A 306 7.79 -7.56 -16.20
CA THR A 306 7.48 -6.16 -15.91
C THR A 306 8.59 -5.50 -15.10
N ILE A 307 9.18 -6.20 -14.13
CA ILE A 307 10.35 -5.73 -13.38
C ILE A 307 11.51 -5.44 -14.35
N GLN A 308 11.87 -6.39 -15.21
CA GLN A 308 12.99 -6.22 -16.15
C GLN A 308 12.74 -5.10 -17.17
N LYS A 309 11.47 -4.89 -17.57
CA LYS A 309 11.09 -3.80 -18.46
C LYS A 309 11.24 -2.42 -17.82
N ARG A 310 10.89 -2.27 -16.53
CA ARG A 310 10.84 -0.96 -15.84
C ARG A 310 12.14 -0.62 -15.09
N CYS A 311 12.78 -1.63 -14.52
CA CYS A 311 13.98 -1.48 -13.70
C CYS A 311 15.23 -1.82 -14.52
N THR A 312 15.73 -0.81 -15.25
CA THR A 312 16.87 -0.92 -16.16
C THR A 312 18.03 0.00 -15.74
N GLY A 313 19.19 -0.14 -16.37
CA GLY A 313 20.37 0.69 -16.09
C GLY A 313 20.78 0.61 -14.62
N ALA A 314 20.95 1.77 -13.97
CA ALA A 314 21.27 1.87 -12.54
C ALA A 314 20.18 1.28 -11.62
N ASN A 315 18.95 1.16 -12.12
CA ASN A 315 17.83 0.59 -11.37
C ASN A 315 17.67 -0.92 -11.57
N LYS A 316 18.55 -1.59 -12.33
CA LYS A 316 18.45 -3.03 -12.61
C LYS A 316 18.57 -3.85 -11.32
N GLN A 317 17.58 -4.71 -11.06
CA GLN A 317 17.50 -5.51 -9.82
C GLN A 317 17.93 -6.97 -9.99
N PHE A 318 17.76 -7.52 -11.19
CA PHE A 318 18.01 -8.94 -11.48
C PHE A 318 18.79 -9.08 -12.77
N SER A 319 19.62 -10.11 -12.89
CA SER A 319 20.45 -10.33 -14.08
C SER A 319 19.62 -10.70 -15.32
N SER A 320 18.54 -11.47 -15.13
CA SER A 320 17.58 -11.95 -16.15
C SER A 320 16.18 -12.18 -15.55
N GLU A 321 15.17 -12.48 -16.38
CA GLU A 321 13.84 -12.87 -15.90
C GLU A 321 13.87 -14.19 -15.12
N ALA A 322 14.68 -15.15 -15.56
CA ALA A 322 14.84 -16.44 -14.87
C ALA A 322 15.48 -16.26 -13.48
N ASP A 323 16.50 -15.39 -13.38
CA ASP A 323 17.11 -15.02 -12.10
C ASP A 323 16.11 -14.33 -11.17
N CYS A 324 15.29 -13.41 -11.71
CA CYS A 324 14.19 -12.80 -10.97
C CYS A 324 13.23 -13.86 -10.39
N ALA A 325 12.76 -14.80 -11.22
CA ALA A 325 11.84 -15.84 -10.77
C ALA A 325 12.47 -16.72 -9.69
N LEU A 326 13.72 -17.17 -9.88
CA LEU A 326 14.44 -18.00 -8.92
C LEU A 326 14.67 -17.30 -7.56
N GLN A 327 14.89 -15.99 -7.57
CA GLN A 327 15.09 -15.23 -6.34
C GLN A 327 13.76 -14.91 -5.63
N LEU A 328 12.74 -14.51 -6.38
CA LEU A 328 11.42 -14.18 -5.82
C LEU A 328 10.65 -15.42 -5.35
N GLU A 329 10.84 -16.60 -5.96
CA GLU A 329 10.24 -17.85 -5.49
C GLU A 329 10.66 -18.25 -4.06
N LYS A 330 11.76 -17.68 -3.55
CA LYS A 330 12.24 -17.93 -2.18
C LYS A 330 11.53 -17.06 -1.13
N LYS A 331 10.74 -16.08 -1.57
CA LYS A 331 10.02 -15.15 -0.69
C LYS A 331 8.62 -15.69 -0.39
N PRO A 332 8.10 -15.50 0.83
CA PRO A 332 6.69 -15.74 1.08
C PRO A 332 5.82 -14.88 0.16
N PHE A 333 4.66 -15.40 -0.26
CA PHE A 333 3.75 -14.62 -1.10
C PHE A 333 3.21 -13.40 -0.33
N GLY A 334 2.77 -13.61 0.92
CA GLY A 334 2.19 -12.59 1.78
C GLY A 334 0.67 -12.44 1.62
N SER A 335 0.12 -11.37 2.17
CA SER A 335 -1.28 -10.98 2.06
C SER A 335 -1.36 -9.49 1.77
N PHE A 336 -2.33 -9.05 0.96
CA PHE A 336 -2.62 -7.62 0.82
C PHE A 336 -3.10 -6.97 2.11
N ASP A 337 -3.50 -7.75 3.11
CA ASP A 337 -3.78 -7.25 4.46
C ASP A 337 -2.51 -7.08 5.32
N GLU A 338 -1.35 -7.50 4.81
CA GLU A 338 0.00 -7.34 5.37
C GLU A 338 0.98 -7.02 4.24
N ALA A 339 0.73 -5.91 3.55
CA ALA A 339 1.47 -5.51 2.35
C ALA A 339 2.80 -4.79 2.65
N TRP A 340 3.39 -5.11 3.80
CA TRP A 340 4.70 -4.72 4.29
C TRP A 340 5.54 -6.00 4.53
N GLY A 341 6.85 -5.88 4.77
CA GLY A 341 7.70 -7.05 5.00
C GLY A 341 8.37 -7.62 3.75
N ASP A 342 9.18 -8.68 3.91
CA ASP A 342 9.93 -9.32 2.82
C ASP A 342 9.10 -10.34 2.03
N ASN A 343 8.02 -9.87 1.38
CA ASN A 343 7.09 -10.72 0.64
C ASN A 343 6.79 -10.24 -0.80
N ILE A 344 6.03 -11.04 -1.57
CA ILE A 344 5.67 -10.75 -2.97
C ILE A 344 4.60 -9.67 -3.07
N VAL A 345 3.67 -9.61 -2.13
CA VAL A 345 2.63 -8.58 -2.10
C VAL A 345 3.24 -7.17 -1.97
N CYS A 346 4.18 -6.96 -1.05
CA CYS A 346 4.91 -5.70 -0.92
C CYS A 346 5.60 -5.32 -2.25
N ARG A 347 6.28 -6.29 -2.88
CA ARG A 347 6.95 -6.08 -4.17
C ARG A 347 5.98 -5.78 -5.30
N THR A 348 4.76 -6.32 -5.26
CA THR A 348 3.70 -6.03 -6.22
C THR A 348 3.29 -4.56 -6.14
N ILE A 349 3.06 -4.04 -4.93
CA ILE A 349 2.79 -2.61 -4.70
C ILE A 349 3.93 -1.75 -5.26
N HIS A 350 5.16 -2.11 -4.92
CA HIS A 350 6.33 -1.36 -5.40
C HIS A 350 6.52 -1.42 -6.92
N LEU A 351 6.17 -2.54 -7.56
CA LEU A 351 6.20 -2.67 -9.01
C LEU A 351 5.20 -1.71 -9.68
N ILE A 352 4.02 -1.51 -9.10
CA ILE A 352 3.05 -0.50 -9.58
C ILE A 352 3.68 0.89 -9.52
N LEU A 353 4.37 1.22 -8.43
CA LEU A 353 4.98 2.53 -8.20
C LEU A 353 6.24 2.83 -9.04
N THR A 354 6.89 1.80 -9.59
CA THR A 354 8.03 2.00 -10.52
C THR A 354 7.67 2.83 -11.76
N LYS A 355 6.38 2.98 -12.11
CA LYS A 355 5.93 3.84 -13.21
C LYS A 355 6.10 5.34 -12.93
N VAL A 356 6.21 5.72 -11.66
CA VAL A 356 6.25 7.13 -11.21
C VAL A 356 7.68 7.54 -10.84
N ARG A 357 8.30 6.84 -9.87
CA ARG A 357 9.70 7.05 -9.45
C ARG A 357 10.47 5.73 -9.46
N PRO A 358 10.91 5.24 -10.64
CA PRO A 358 11.65 3.97 -10.73
C PRO A 358 12.93 3.95 -9.88
N GLN A 359 13.62 5.09 -9.76
CA GLN A 359 14.82 5.22 -8.93
C GLN A 359 14.59 4.99 -7.43
N VAL A 360 13.36 5.22 -6.95
CA VAL A 360 12.96 4.98 -5.55
C VAL A 360 12.42 3.57 -5.39
N HIS A 361 11.53 3.13 -6.29
CA HIS A 361 10.78 1.89 -6.08
C HIS A 361 11.42 0.63 -6.68
N CYS A 362 12.31 0.74 -7.67
CA CYS A 362 13.00 -0.44 -8.21
C CYS A 362 13.83 -1.18 -7.14
N PRO A 363 14.60 -0.52 -6.26
CA PRO A 363 15.25 -1.19 -5.13
C PRO A 363 14.33 -2.11 -4.31
N HIS A 364 13.08 -1.69 -4.12
CA HIS A 364 12.11 -2.41 -3.28
C HIS A 364 11.56 -3.68 -3.94
N VAL A 365 11.52 -3.76 -5.28
CA VAL A 365 11.11 -5.00 -5.98
C VAL A 365 12.24 -6.02 -6.06
N GLY A 366 13.47 -5.61 -5.74
CA GLY A 366 14.66 -6.43 -5.76
C GLY A 366 14.71 -7.50 -4.66
N PRO A 367 15.76 -8.35 -4.68
CA PRO A 367 15.89 -9.47 -3.75
C PRO A 367 16.13 -9.04 -2.29
N HIS A 368 16.66 -7.83 -2.10
CA HIS A 368 16.95 -7.24 -0.80
C HIS A 368 15.86 -6.30 -0.28
N GLY A 369 14.81 -6.02 -1.07
CA GLY A 369 13.71 -5.15 -0.63
C GLY A 369 14.09 -3.68 -0.37
N GLY A 370 15.24 -3.25 -0.91
CA GLY A 370 15.83 -1.93 -0.71
C GLY A 370 17.28 -1.83 -1.20
N SER A 371 17.93 -0.70 -0.97
CA SER A 371 19.34 -0.49 -1.35
C SER A 371 20.07 0.43 -0.37
N PRO A 372 21.20 0.00 0.24
CA PRO A 372 21.92 0.77 1.26
C PRO A 372 22.31 2.19 0.83
N PRO A 373 22.54 3.12 1.77
CA PRO A 373 22.44 2.92 3.24
C PRO A 373 21.01 2.95 3.78
N ASP A 374 20.06 3.51 3.03
CA ASP A 374 18.67 3.74 3.45
C ASP A 374 17.69 3.01 2.50
N ASN A 375 16.43 3.46 2.39
CA ASN A 375 15.49 3.00 1.36
C ASN A 375 15.19 1.48 1.35
N TYR A 376 14.97 0.90 2.54
CA TYR A 376 14.42 -0.44 2.69
C TYR A 376 12.91 -0.35 2.97
N LYS A 377 12.11 -1.11 2.20
CA LYS A 377 10.64 -1.15 2.34
C LYS A 377 10.08 -2.57 2.37
N CYS A 378 10.51 -3.45 1.46
CA CYS A 378 10.07 -4.85 1.44
C CYS A 378 11.06 -5.75 2.19
N VAL A 379 11.29 -5.42 3.46
CA VAL A 379 12.10 -6.18 4.41
C VAL A 379 11.31 -6.43 5.68
N ASP A 380 11.57 -7.54 6.34
CA ASP A 380 10.96 -7.82 7.64
C ASP A 380 11.46 -6.83 8.68
N ILE A 381 10.53 -6.26 9.45
CA ILE A 381 10.80 -5.35 10.57
C ILE A 381 10.34 -6.00 11.87
N ASP A 382 10.90 -5.58 13.00
CA ASP A 382 10.36 -5.95 14.31
C ASP A 382 9.05 -5.21 14.55
N TYR A 383 7.93 -5.87 14.25
CA TYR A 383 6.59 -5.28 14.40
C TYR A 383 6.36 -4.67 15.79
N SER A 384 6.90 -5.31 16.84
CA SER A 384 6.72 -4.88 18.23
C SER A 384 7.44 -3.57 18.57
N LYS A 385 8.36 -3.12 17.70
CA LYS A 385 9.16 -1.93 17.93
C LYS A 385 9.01 -0.89 16.82
N GLU A 386 8.99 -1.34 15.57
CA GLU A 386 9.19 -0.45 14.41
C GLU A 386 7.87 -0.05 13.76
N TYR A 387 6.86 -0.92 13.75
CA TYR A 387 5.65 -0.67 12.96
C TYR A 387 4.86 0.53 13.48
N PHE A 388 4.70 0.62 14.81
CA PHE A 388 4.00 1.70 15.51
C PHE A 388 4.94 2.68 16.21
N ASP A 389 6.18 2.84 15.72
CA ASP A 389 7.07 3.92 16.19
C ASP A 389 6.57 5.27 15.65
N ASP A 390 5.54 5.80 16.30
CA ASP A 390 4.93 7.09 15.98
C ASP A 390 5.91 8.25 16.25
N GLY A 391 6.81 8.10 17.21
CA GLY A 391 7.89 9.05 17.47
C GLY A 391 8.78 9.23 16.25
N LEU A 392 9.23 8.13 15.65
CA LEU A 392 10.06 8.15 14.45
C LEU A 392 9.29 8.66 13.22
N LEU A 393 8.03 8.22 13.02
CA LEU A 393 7.27 8.57 11.82
C LEU A 393 6.74 10.00 11.85
N PHE A 394 6.18 10.41 12.98
CA PHE A 394 5.46 11.66 13.10
C PHE A 394 6.27 12.75 13.78
N ASP A 395 7.43 12.47 14.38
CA ASP A 395 8.17 13.43 15.20
C ASP A 395 7.24 14.05 16.27
N ALA A 396 6.56 13.17 17.01
CA ALA A 396 5.62 13.52 18.06
C ALA A 396 5.47 12.35 19.06
N PRO A 397 5.16 12.63 20.34
CA PRO A 397 4.85 11.58 21.31
C PRO A 397 3.67 10.70 20.87
N GLU A 398 3.70 9.44 21.29
CA GLU A 398 2.59 8.52 21.06
C GLU A 398 1.29 9.08 21.67
N GLY A 399 0.20 9.05 20.89
CA GLY A 399 -1.09 9.59 21.31
C GLY A 399 -1.30 11.09 21.08
N ASP A 400 -0.30 11.85 20.63
CA ASP A 400 -0.44 13.32 20.45
C ASP A 400 -0.89 13.71 19.03
N VAL A 401 -0.63 12.85 18.06
CA VAL A 401 -0.71 13.23 16.64
C VAL A 401 -2.14 13.48 16.19
N PHE A 402 -3.09 12.67 16.65
CA PHE A 402 -4.49 12.71 16.19
C PHE A 402 -5.47 13.00 17.33
N THR A 403 -5.06 13.86 18.27
CA THR A 403 -5.86 14.28 19.42
C THR A 403 -6.04 15.80 19.47
N CYS A 404 -7.19 16.23 20.01
CA CYS A 404 -7.50 17.64 20.22
C CYS A 404 -7.10 18.01 21.66
N GLY A 405 -5.98 18.72 21.81
CA GLY A 405 -5.53 19.19 23.13
C GLY A 405 -4.61 18.24 23.91
N GLY A 406 -3.90 17.33 23.23
CA GLY A 406 -2.89 16.45 23.83
C GLY A 406 -3.35 15.00 24.00
N PRO A 407 -2.47 14.12 24.50
CA PRO A 407 -2.74 12.69 24.59
C PRO A 407 -3.84 12.43 25.62
N LEU A 408 -4.67 11.42 25.34
CA LEU A 408 -5.63 10.89 26.31
C LEU A 408 -5.01 9.89 27.29
N LEU A 409 -3.68 9.72 27.23
CA LEU A 409 -2.92 8.88 28.15
C LEU A 409 -2.81 9.62 29.49
N SER A 410 -3.04 8.92 30.60
CA SER A 410 -2.81 9.51 31.93
C SER A 410 -1.32 9.81 32.12
N ASN A 411 -1.00 10.82 32.95
CA ASN A 411 0.39 11.14 33.30
C ASN A 411 1.17 9.92 33.83
N GLU A 412 0.48 8.96 34.47
CA GLU A 412 1.06 7.71 34.96
C GLU A 412 1.51 6.76 33.83
N ALA A 413 0.78 6.73 32.70
CA ALA A 413 1.16 5.94 31.53
C ALA A 413 2.35 6.56 30.79
N GLN A 414 2.44 7.90 30.78
CA GLN A 414 3.59 8.63 30.22
C GLN A 414 4.85 8.41 31.06
N GLU A 415 4.76 8.49 32.40
CA GLU A 415 5.91 8.19 33.28
C GLU A 415 6.34 6.71 33.24
N ALA A 416 5.41 5.77 33.06
CA ALA A 416 5.73 4.35 32.95
C ALA A 416 6.38 3.97 31.61
N ALA A 417 6.08 4.70 30.53
CA ALA A 417 6.75 4.54 29.24
C ALA A 417 8.20 5.09 29.25
N GLU A 418 8.46 6.12 30.05
CA GLU A 418 9.78 6.72 30.21
C GLU A 418 10.67 5.99 31.23
N ASP A 419 10.10 5.36 32.26
CA ASP A 419 10.82 4.57 33.27
C ASP A 419 10.02 3.33 33.74
N PRO A 420 10.25 2.15 33.11
CA PRO A 420 9.57 0.91 33.47
C PRO A 420 9.79 0.46 34.92
N THR A 421 10.79 1.00 35.62
CA THR A 421 11.09 0.61 37.01
C THR A 421 10.19 1.27 38.05
N LYS A 422 9.42 2.30 37.68
CA LYS A 422 8.47 2.98 38.57
C LYS A 422 7.18 2.21 38.83
N MET A 423 6.87 1.15 38.07
CA MET A 423 5.64 0.36 38.23
C MET A 423 5.60 -0.51 39.52
N GLY A 424 6.68 -0.55 40.32
CA GLY A 424 6.81 -1.44 41.47
C GLY A 424 6.45 -0.88 42.85
N ARG A 425 5.78 0.27 42.97
CA ARG A 425 5.33 0.82 44.27
C ARG A 425 3.81 1.02 44.30
N MET A 426 3.09 -0.08 44.49
CA MET A 426 1.74 -0.07 45.08
C MET A 426 1.67 -1.12 46.18
#